data_AF-A0A800KAU3-F1
#
_entry.id   AF-A0A800KAU3-F1
#
_cell.length_a   1.000
_cell.length_b   1.000
_cell.length_c   1.000
_cell.angle_alpha   90.00
_cell.angle_beta   90.00
_cell.angle_gamma   90.00
#
_symmetry.space_group_name_H-M   'P 1'
#
loop_
_entity.id
_entity.type
_entity.pdbx_description
1 polymer ?
#
loop_
_entity_poly.entity_id
_entity_poly.type
_entity_poly.pdbx_seq_one_letter_code
_entity_poly.pdbx_strand_id
1 'polypeptide(L)'
;MELSHELLNLIIRFGFNLSVAFIIIKLIYQRDHNNNDFVFTYFMFNSLIFFFASILGSITINMGFAFGLFAVFAILRYRTDPIPIKEMTYLFIVITIGVINALSGDEVSFSA
;
A
#
# COMPACT_ATOMS: atom_id res chain seq x y z
N MET A 1 -3.63 -25.58 -14.78
CA MET A 1 -2.59 -25.51 -13.73
C MET A 1 -1.90 -24.14 -13.68
N GLU A 2 -2.32 -23.15 -14.49
CA GLU A 2 -1.75 -21.79 -14.50
C GLU A 2 -2.35 -20.89 -13.39
N LEU A 3 -3.65 -21.02 -13.10
CA LEU A 3 -4.33 -20.25 -12.04
C LEU A 3 -3.69 -20.44 -10.65
N SER A 4 -3.15 -21.62 -10.35
CA SER A 4 -2.49 -21.88 -9.07
C SER A 4 -1.18 -21.12 -8.91
N HIS A 5 -0.44 -20.88 -9.99
CA HIS A 5 0.83 -20.16 -9.95
C HIS A 5 0.64 -18.65 -9.79
N GLU A 6 -0.32 -18.06 -10.50
CA GLU A 6 -0.64 -16.63 -10.36
C GLU A 6 -1.21 -16.31 -8.97
N LEU A 7 -2.12 -17.15 -8.47
CA LEU A 7 -2.66 -17.00 -7.11
C LEU A 7 -1.57 -17.16 -6.05
N LEU A 8 -0.65 -18.12 -6.21
CA LEU A 8 0.48 -18.29 -5.30
C LEU A 8 1.39 -17.05 -5.29
N ASN A 9 1.74 -16.52 -6.46
CA ASN A 9 2.56 -15.31 -6.57
C ASN A 9 1.88 -14.12 -5.90
N LEU A 10 0.57 -13.95 -6.11
CA LEU A 10 -0.20 -12.88 -5.49
C LEU A 10 -0.26 -13.01 -3.96
N ILE A 11 -0.48 -14.22 -3.43
CA ILE A 11 -0.49 -14.49 -1.99
C ILE A 11 0.89 -14.24 -1.36
N ILE A 12 1.97 -14.66 -2.03
CA ILE A 12 3.35 -14.44 -1.54
C ILE A 12 3.67 -12.94 -1.51
N ARG A 13 3.37 -12.22 -2.60
CA ARG A 13 3.57 -10.76 -2.67
C ARG A 13 2.73 -10.03 -1.63
N PHE A 14 1.45 -10.39 -1.48
CA PHE A 14 0.58 -9.83 -0.46
C PHE A 14 1.10 -10.10 0.96
N GLY A 15 1.53 -11.33 1.24
CA GLY A 15 2.10 -11.71 2.53
C GLY A 15 3.38 -10.94 2.84
N PHE A 16 4.25 -10.74 1.84
CA PHE A 16 5.44 -9.92 1.99
C PHE A 16 5.09 -8.44 2.23
N ASN A 17 4.19 -7.86 1.42
CA ASN A 17 3.71 -6.49 1.61
C ASN A 17 3.11 -6.28 3.01
N LEU A 18 2.28 -7.21 3.47
CA LEU A 18 1.65 -7.14 4.79
C LEU A 18 2.69 -7.29 5.92
N SER A 19 3.73 -8.10 5.71
CA SER A 19 4.85 -8.23 6.65
C SER A 19 5.66 -6.92 6.74
N VAL A 20 5.96 -6.28 5.61
CA VAL A 20 6.66 -4.98 5.58
C VAL A 20 5.79 -3.89 6.24
N ALA A 21 4.51 -3.83 5.90
CA ALA A 21 3.57 -2.91 6.54
C ALA A 21 3.49 -3.16 8.05
N PHE A 22 3.47 -4.42 8.49
CA PHE A 22 3.46 -4.78 9.90
C PHE A 22 4.71 -4.27 10.62
N ILE A 23 5.89 -4.44 10.03
CA ILE A 23 7.15 -3.94 10.60
C ILE A 23 7.09 -2.41 10.76
N ILE A 24 6.63 -1.68 9.74
CA ILE A 24 6.58 -0.21 9.77
C ILE A 24 5.56 0.29 10.79
N ILE A 25 4.34 -0.25 10.76
CA ILE A 25 3.26 0.17 11.66
C ILE A 25 3.61 -0.18 13.11
N LYS A 26 4.19 -1.36 13.36
CA LYS A 26 4.52 -1.77 14.73
C LYS A 26 5.80 -1.14 15.28
N LEU A 27 6.86 -0.98 14.47
CA LEU A 27 8.14 -0.44 14.97
C LEU A 27 8.19 1.09 14.97
N ILE A 28 7.57 1.74 13.98
CA ILE A 28 7.67 3.19 13.83
C ILE A 28 6.44 3.85 14.44
N TYR A 29 5.23 3.44 14.03
CA TYR A 29 4.01 4.10 14.48
C TYR A 29 3.66 3.76 15.94
N GLN A 30 3.63 2.48 16.31
CA GLN A 30 3.27 2.07 17.68
C GLN A 30 4.30 2.48 18.75
N ARG A 31 5.52 2.86 18.35
CA ARG A 31 6.52 3.43 19.26
C ARG A 31 6.28 4.91 19.54
N ASP A 32 5.73 5.64 18.59
CA ASP A 32 5.45 7.08 18.69
C ASP A 32 4.04 7.36 19.25
N HIS A 33 3.10 6.42 19.08
CA HIS A 33 1.69 6.58 19.49
C HIS A 33 1.21 5.41 20.37
N ASN A 34 0.75 5.74 21.58
CA ASN A 34 0.13 4.78 22.51
C ASN A 34 -1.34 4.45 22.15
N ASN A 35 -1.98 5.28 21.31
CA ASN A 35 -3.34 5.06 20.83
C ASN A 35 -3.35 4.37 19.45
N ASN A 36 -4.03 3.23 19.38
CA ASN A 36 -4.04 2.35 18.21
C ASN A 36 -5.09 2.74 17.14
N ASP A 37 -5.70 3.92 17.24
CA ASP A 37 -6.88 4.30 16.46
C ASP A 37 -6.65 4.27 14.93
N PHE A 38 -5.41 4.53 14.48
CA PHE A 38 -5.04 4.52 13.06
C PHE A 38 -4.36 3.23 12.58
N VAL A 39 -3.97 2.31 13.48
CA VAL A 39 -3.27 1.06 13.13
C VAL A 39 -4.09 0.25 12.12
N PHE A 40 -5.37 0.06 12.41
CA PHE A 40 -6.28 -0.67 11.54
C PHE A 40 -6.43 0.02 10.18
N THR A 41 -6.57 1.35 10.18
CA THR A 41 -6.65 2.17 8.97
C THR A 41 -5.42 1.96 8.09
N TYR A 42 -4.22 1.90 8.66
CA TYR A 42 -2.98 1.71 7.90
C TYR A 42 -2.93 0.35 7.22
N PHE A 43 -3.26 -0.73 7.93
CA PHE A 43 -3.32 -2.06 7.33
C PHE A 43 -4.39 -2.16 6.23
N MET A 44 -5.54 -1.53 6.45
CA MET A 44 -6.64 -1.57 5.49
C MET A 44 -6.29 -0.80 4.21
N PHE A 45 -5.74 0.42 4.33
CA PHE A 45 -5.30 1.20 3.18
C PHE A 45 -4.14 0.53 2.43
N ASN A 46 -3.17 -0.04 3.14
CA ASN A 46 -2.09 -0.81 2.53
C ASN A 46 -2.63 -1.94 1.66
N SER A 47 -3.54 -2.74 2.23
CA SER A 47 -4.11 -3.90 1.56
C SER A 47 -4.97 -3.49 0.36
N LEU A 48 -5.84 -2.49 0.53
CA LEU A 48 -6.70 -1.97 -0.54
C LEU A 48 -5.86 -1.47 -1.72
N ILE A 49 -4.83 -0.68 -1.45
CA ILE A 49 -3.99 -0.13 -2.52
C ILE A 49 -3.14 -1.23 -3.17
N PHE A 50 -2.64 -2.21 -2.42
CA PHE A 50 -1.93 -3.35 -2.99
C PHE A 50 -2.79 -4.11 -4.00
N PHE A 51 -4.03 -4.46 -3.64
CA PHE A 51 -4.94 -5.16 -4.56
C PHE A 51 -5.32 -4.27 -5.75
N PHE A 52 -5.61 -2.99 -5.50
CA PHE A 52 -5.93 -2.03 -6.55
C PHE A 52 -4.78 -1.90 -7.55
N ALA A 53 -3.55 -1.72 -7.08
CA ALA A 53 -2.35 -1.63 -7.91
C ALA A 53 -2.03 -2.96 -8.60
N SER A 54 -2.26 -4.11 -7.97
CA SER A 54 -2.03 -5.42 -8.59
C SER A 54 -2.97 -5.68 -9.76
N ILE A 55 -4.25 -5.29 -9.61
CA ILE A 55 -5.23 -5.38 -10.71
C ILE A 55 -4.85 -4.40 -11.83
N LEU A 56 -4.50 -3.16 -11.48
CA LEU A 56 -4.15 -2.13 -12.47
C LEU A 56 -2.79 -2.35 -13.14
N GLY A 57 -1.86 -3.05 -12.50
CA GLY A 57 -0.56 -3.41 -13.08
C GLY A 57 -0.66 -4.39 -14.26
N SER A 58 -1.75 -5.16 -14.34
CA SER A 58 -2.08 -5.99 -15.51
C SER A 58 -2.50 -5.17 -16.73
N ILE A 59 -2.78 -3.88 -16.54
CA ILE A 59 -3.18 -2.92 -17.56
C ILE A 59 -2.00 -1.97 -17.77
N THR A 60 -1.80 -1.48 -19.00
CA THR A 60 -0.81 -0.42 -19.26
C THR A 60 -1.03 0.73 -18.28
N ILE A 61 -0.06 0.96 -17.38
CA ILE A 61 -0.15 1.99 -16.34
C ILE A 61 -0.45 3.32 -17.01
N ASN A 62 -1.71 3.72 -16.93
CA ASN A 62 -2.25 4.87 -17.62
C ASN A 62 -2.31 6.08 -16.67
N MET A 63 -2.48 7.27 -17.21
CA MET A 63 -2.79 8.49 -16.43
C MET A 63 -3.91 8.24 -15.40
N GLY A 64 -4.88 7.37 -15.71
CA GLY A 64 -5.98 6.99 -14.80
C GLY A 64 -5.55 6.45 -13.44
N PHE A 65 -4.41 5.73 -13.33
CA PHE A 65 -3.91 5.27 -12.03
C PHE A 65 -3.46 6.44 -11.15
N ALA A 66 -2.68 7.37 -11.72
CA ALA A 66 -2.22 8.56 -11.03
C ALA A 66 -3.40 9.45 -10.61
N PHE A 67 -4.40 9.63 -11.49
CA PHE A 67 -5.63 10.36 -11.16
C PHE A 67 -6.45 9.68 -10.06
N GLY A 68 -6.57 8.35 -10.07
CA GLY A 68 -7.26 7.60 -9.03
C GLY A 68 -6.61 7.74 -7.66
N LEU A 69 -5.28 7.60 -7.60
CA LEU A 69 -4.54 7.75 -6.34
C LEU A 69 -4.60 9.20 -5.81
N PHE A 70 -4.54 10.20 -6.71
CA PHE A 70 -4.73 11.60 -6.33
C PHE A 70 -6.14 11.88 -5.79
N ALA A 71 -7.18 11.29 -6.39
CA ALA A 71 -8.56 11.42 -5.92
C ALA A 71 -8.75 10.81 -4.52
N VAL A 72 -8.15 9.64 -4.26
CA VAL A 72 -8.14 9.01 -2.93
C VAL A 72 -7.49 9.95 -1.91
N PHE A 73 -6.34 10.55 -2.23
CA PHE A 73 -5.68 11.52 -1.34
C PHE A 73 -6.51 12.79 -1.12
N ALA A 74 -7.20 13.29 -2.15
CA ALA A 74 -8.09 14.45 -2.00
C ALA A 74 -9.23 14.16 -1.03
N ILE A 75 -9.90 13.00 -1.16
CA ILE A 75 -10.98 12.60 -0.25
C ILE A 75 -10.46 12.40 1.19
N LEU A 76 -9.29 11.77 1.34
CA LEU A 76 -8.66 11.58 2.65
C LEU A 76 -8.29 12.90 3.34
N ARG A 77 -7.92 13.92 2.56
CA ARG A 77 -7.55 15.23 3.07
C ARG A 77 -8.76 16.05 3.53
N TYR A 78 -9.90 15.95 2.85
CA TYR A 78 -11.08 16.80 3.06
C TYR A 78 -12.23 16.10 3.80
N ARG A 79 -11.93 15.27 4.79
CA ARG A 79 -12.94 14.70 5.68
C ARG A 79 -13.31 15.68 6.80
N THR A 80 -14.52 15.53 7.36
CA THR A 80 -15.09 16.38 8.42
C THR A 80 -14.24 16.45 9.69
N ASP A 81 -13.50 15.39 10.01
CA ASP A 81 -12.52 15.36 11.11
C ASP A 81 -11.10 15.17 10.54
N PRO A 82 -10.29 16.23 10.40
CA PRO A 82 -9.04 16.16 9.66
C PRO A 82 -8.03 15.22 10.32
N ILE A 83 -7.46 14.31 9.52
CA ILE A 83 -6.35 13.46 9.98
C ILE A 83 -5.15 14.37 10.31
N PRO A 84 -4.48 14.21 11.46
CA PRO A 84 -3.26 14.96 11.77
C PRO A 84 -2.20 14.78 10.68
N ILE A 85 -1.38 15.79 10.44
CA ILE A 85 -0.36 15.79 9.36
C ILE A 85 0.61 14.59 9.49
N LYS A 86 0.94 14.19 10.73
CA LYS A 86 1.79 13.02 11.01
C LYS A 86 1.15 11.72 10.50
N GLU A 87 -0.12 11.51 10.80
CA GLU A 87 -0.87 10.31 10.42
C GLU A 87 -1.06 10.21 8.89
N MET A 88 -1.31 11.33 8.22
CA MET A 88 -1.34 11.37 6.75
C MET A 88 0.01 10.96 6.14
N THR A 89 1.13 11.33 6.77
CA THR A 89 2.47 10.96 6.29
C THR A 89 2.73 9.46 6.45
N TYR A 90 2.31 8.86 7.57
CA TYR A 90 2.35 7.41 7.76
C TYR A 90 1.48 6.66 6.75
N LEU A 91 0.27 7.14 6.49
CA LEU A 91 -0.59 6.59 5.43
C LEU A 91 0.12 6.62 4.08
N PHE A 92 0.76 7.74 3.75
CA PHE A 92 1.45 7.90 2.47
C PHE A 92 2.56 6.86 2.31
N ILE A 93 3.42 6.69 3.33
CA ILE A 93 4.49 5.69 3.33
C ILE A 93 3.93 4.28 3.11
N VAL A 94 2.89 3.93 3.88
CA VAL A 94 2.27 2.60 3.82
C VAL A 94 1.59 2.34 2.47
N ILE A 95 0.97 3.37 1.87
CA ILE A 95 0.38 3.31 0.54
C ILE A 95 1.45 3.13 -0.54
N THR A 96 2.53 3.94 -0.50
CA THR A 96 3.64 3.85 -1.44
C THR A 96 4.27 2.46 -1.45
N ILE A 97 4.45 1.86 -0.29
CA ILE A 97 5.01 0.50 -0.19
C ILE A 97 4.08 -0.53 -0.82
N GLY A 98 2.77 -0.43 -0.58
CA GLY A 98 1.78 -1.30 -1.22
C GLY A 98 1.81 -1.19 -2.74
N VAL A 99 1.94 0.03 -3.26
CA VAL A 99 2.08 0.27 -4.72
C VAL A 99 3.36 -0.33 -5.27
N ILE A 100 4.51 -0.05 -4.64
CA ILE A 100 5.81 -0.57 -5.10
C ILE A 100 5.78 -2.09 -5.11
N ASN A 101 5.27 -2.72 -4.05
CA ASN A 101 5.23 -4.17 -3.96
C ASN A 101 4.29 -4.82 -4.99
N ALA A 102 3.14 -4.19 -5.24
CA ALA A 102 2.20 -4.65 -6.26
C ALA A 102 2.76 -4.54 -7.69
N LEU A 103 3.45 -3.43 -7.97
CA LEU A 103 3.98 -3.11 -9.31
C LEU A 103 5.39 -3.64 -9.57
N SER A 104 6.09 -4.17 -8.56
CA SER A 104 7.42 -4.73 -8.75
C SER A 104 7.34 -5.93 -9.70
N GLY A 105 7.79 -5.74 -10.94
CA GLY A 105 8.06 -6.84 -11.87
C GLY A 105 9.31 -7.61 -11.45
N ASP A 106 9.54 -8.77 -12.06
CA ASP A 106 10.72 -9.63 -11.80
C ASP A 106 12.06 -8.99 -12.20
N GLU A 107 12.05 -7.75 -12.71
CA GLU A 107 13.24 -6.98 -13.05
C GLU A 107 13.71 -6.13 -11.87
N VAL A 108 14.14 -6.79 -10.78
CA VAL A 108 15.22 -6.19 -10.00
C VAL A 108 16.49 -6.41 -10.82
N SER A 109 16.77 -5.48 -11.74
CA SER A 109 18.06 -5.46 -12.44
C SER A 109 19.16 -5.24 -11.41
N PHE A 110 19.70 -6.34 -10.88
CA PHE A 110 21.01 -6.36 -10.27
C PHE A 110 22.04 -6.18 -11.39
N SER A 111 22.12 -4.96 -11.93
CA SER A 111 23.33 -4.51 -12.61
C SER A 111 24.38 -4.27 -11.52
N ALA A 112 25.06 -5.34 -11.11
CA ALA A 112 26.36 -5.26 -10.46
C ALA A 112 27.45 -5.06 -11.53
#